data_AF-W1F7B4-F1
#
_entry.id   AF-W1F7B4-F1
#
_cell.length_a   1.000
_cell.length_b   1.000
_cell.length_c   1.000
_cell.angle_alpha   90.00
_cell.angle_beta   90.00
_cell.angle_gamma   90.00
#
_symmetry.space_group_name_H-M   'P 1'
#
loop_
_entity.id
_entity.type
_entity.pdbx_description
1 polymer ?
#
loop_
_entity_poly.entity_id
_entity_poly.type
_entity_poly.pdbx_seq_one_letter_code
_entity_poly.pdbx_strand_id
1 'polypeptide(L)' 'MKRAIQQQIENPLAQQILSGELVPGKVIRLEVNEDRIVAVQ' A
#
# COMPACT_ATOMS: atom_id res chain seq x y z
N MET A 1 6.04 -14.58 8.67
CA MET A 1 4.76 -13.87 8.46
C MET A 1 4.93 -12.34 8.53
N LYS A 2 5.40 -11.77 9.64
CA LYS A 2 5.61 -10.30 9.75
C LYS A 2 6.42 -9.67 8.60
N ARG A 3 7.52 -10.31 8.19
CA ARG A 3 8.34 -9.83 7.06
C ARG A 3 7.60 -9.85 5.71
N ALA A 4 6.71 -10.80 5.49
CA ALA A 4 5.95 -10.88 4.24
C ALA A 4 4.93 -9.75 4.14
N ILE A 5 4.21 -9.47 5.24
CA ILE A 5 3.28 -8.32 5.34
C ILE A 5 4.05 -7.01 5.15
N GLN A 6 5.21 -6.86 5.80
CA GLN A 6 6.06 -5.68 5.63
C GLN A 6 6.48 -5.46 4.18
N GLN A 7 6.96 -6.51 3.50
CA GLN A 7 7.44 -6.39 2.13
C GLN A 7 6.32 -6.20 1.12
N GLN A 8 5.16 -6.85 1.30
CA GLN A 8 4.08 -6.82 0.34
C GLN A 8 3.07 -5.68 0.56
N ILE A 9 3.00 -5.11 1.77
CA ILE A 9 1.97 -4.13 2.14
C ILE A 9 2.61 -2.87 2.74
N GLU A 10 3.30 -2.97 3.88
CA GLU A 10 3.73 -1.78 4.63
C GLU A 10 4.77 -0.95 3.86
N ASN A 11 5.75 -1.60 3.23
CA ASN A 11 6.80 -0.90 2.47
C ASN A 11 6.25 -0.21 1.20
N PRO A 12 5.47 -0.88 0.33
CA PRO A 12 4.84 -0.21 -0.82
C PRO A 12 3.93 0.95 -0.41
N LEU A 13 3.13 0.76 0.64
CA LEU A 13 2.24 1.82 1.14
C LEU A 13 3.03 3.03 1.63
N ALA A 14 4.12 2.82 2.37
CA ALA A 14 5.00 3.90 2.80
C ALA A 14 5.63 4.63 1.62
N GLN A 15 6.05 3.92 0.56
CA GLN A 15 6.60 4.53 -0.65
C GLN A 15 5.56 5.43 -1.35
N GLN A 16 4.31 4.98 -1.47
CA GLN A 16 3.24 5.75 -2.11
C GLN A 16 2.78 6.97 -1.28
N ILE A 17 2.86 6.88 0.05
CA ILE A 17 2.66 8.05 0.93
C ILE A 17 3.80 9.05 0.72
N LEU A 18 5.05 8.58 0.69
CA LEU A 18 6.23 9.44 0.50
C LEU A 18 6.32 10.04 -0.92
N SER A 19 5.77 9.37 -1.94
CA SER A 19 5.69 9.91 -3.31
C SER A 19 4.57 10.94 -3.49
N GLY A 20 3.63 11.02 -2.53
CA GLY A 20 2.47 11.90 -2.60
C GLY A 20 1.30 11.33 -3.41
N GLU A 21 1.39 10.07 -3.87
CA GLU A 21 0.27 9.37 -4.53
C GLU A 21 -0.90 9.15 -3.57
N LEU A 22 -0.61 8.89 -2.29
CA LEU A 22 -1.61 8.72 -1.24
C LEU A 22 -1.69 9.97 -0.36
N VAL A 23 -2.85 10.62 -0.35
CA VAL A 23 -3.06 11.84 0.41
C VAL A 23 -3.62 11.51 1.81
N PRO A 24 -3.12 12.14 2.89
CA PRO A 24 -3.69 11.98 4.23
C PRO A 24 -5.18 12.36 4.29
N GLY A 25 -5.92 11.73 5.21
CA GLY A 25 -7.33 12.06 5.48
C GLY A 25 -8.34 11.42 4.53
N LYS A 26 -7.89 10.68 3.51
CA LYS A 26 -8.73 9.86 2.64
C LYS A 26 -8.57 8.38 2.99
N VAL A 27 -9.66 7.62 2.91
CA VAL A 27 -9.64 6.17 3.12
C VAL A 27 -8.86 5.51 1.98
N ILE A 28 -7.96 4.59 2.34
CA ILE A 28 -7.17 3.81 1.38
C ILE A 28 -7.73 2.38 1.38
N ARG A 29 -8.01 1.83 0.20
CA ARG A 29 -8.40 0.43 0.00
C ARG A 29 -7.20 -0.37 -0.48
N LEU A 30 -7.01 -1.54 0.11
CA LEU A 30 -6.04 -2.51 -0.39
C LEU A 30 -6.78 -3.53 -1.24
N GLU A 31 -6.36 -3.66 -2.50
CA GLU A 31 -6.95 -4.56 -3.48
C GLU A 31 -5.89 -5.52 -4.00
N VAL A 32 -6.32 -6.69 -4.49
CA VAL A 32 -5.43 -7.64 -5.16
C VAL A 32 -5.61 -7.47 -6.66
N ASN A 33 -4.52 -7.11 -7.33
CA ASN A 33 -4.44 -7.00 -8.79
C ASN A 33 -3.28 -7.88 -9.27
N GLU A 34 -3.56 -8.86 -10.12
CA GLU A 34 -2.55 -9.76 -10.71
C GLU A 34 -1.55 -10.32 -9.67
N ASP A 35 -2.08 -10.90 -8.59
CA ASP A 35 -1.34 -11.48 -7.46
C ASP A 35 -0.50 -10.48 -6.63
N ARG A 36 -0.73 -9.18 -6.80
CA ARG A 36 -0.08 -8.12 -6.02
C ARG A 36 -1.10 -7.32 -5.24
N ILE A 37 -0.70 -6.90 -4.04
CA ILE A 37 -1.49 -5.98 -3.23
C ILE A 37 -1.19 -4.56 -3.71
N VAL A 38 -2.22 -3.84 -4.14
CA VAL A 38 -2.16 -2.45 -4.58
C VAL A 38 -3.02 -1.59 -3.66
N ALA A 39 -2.55 -0.38 -3.34
CA ALA A 39 -3.35 0.59 -2.63
C ALA A 39 -4.07 1.52 -3.62
N VAL A 40 -5.36 1.71 -3.41
CA VAL A 40 -6.24 2.56 -4.21
C VAL A 40 -6.92 3.56 -3.28
N GLN A 41 -6.95 4.82 -3.68
CA GLN A 41 -7.56 5.94 -2.94
C GLN A 41 -8.60 6.67 -3.79
#